data_AF-A0A957UXE3-F1
#
_entry.id   AF-A0A957UXE3-F1
#
_cell.length_a   1.000
_cell.length_b   1.000
_cell.length_c   1.000
_cell.angle_alpha   90.00
_cell.angle_beta   90.00
_cell.angle_gamma   90.00
#
_symmetry.space_group_name_H-M   'P 1'
#
loop_
_entity.id
_entity.type
_entity.pdbx_description
1 polymer ?
#
loop_
_entity_poly.entity_id
_entity_poly.type
_entity_poly.pdbx_seq_one_letter_code
_entity_poly.pdbx_strand_id
1 'polypeptide(L)'
;REPGHRSKVAVLATVPGLDAVGSCVGLRGLRIQNIVNELSGEKIDVVEWNETVGSYISNALSPAKVQAVLLDDDGAIKTATVVVPDRQLSLAIGKEGQNARLAAKLTGWRIDIKSDSESREEGLDQVIADRAQAAAIKATEDLLAKAERILRSEDDGVEDRLLQAAQALRDGDPMAVEAPEILSGDFKSFEELLAEVADREEGPGIGDATFETEELQGAQQSAAPEWPDLPEEEPALPSEAAFSEEEVAVEPSPLADVSMTTQEELPEVIT
;
A
#
# COMPACT_ATOMS: atom_id res chain seq x y z
N ARG A 1 9.72 -18.93 2.85
CA ARG A 1 9.93 -20.05 1.92
C ARG A 1 9.15 -21.26 2.38
N GLU A 2 8.30 -21.76 1.49
CA GLU A 2 7.62 -23.05 1.56
C GLU A 2 8.09 -23.85 0.33
N PRO A 3 9.08 -24.77 0.50
CA PRO A 3 9.77 -25.42 -0.61
C PRO A 3 8.83 -26.12 -1.58
N GLY A 4 9.08 -26.00 -2.88
CA GLY A 4 8.26 -26.63 -3.93
C GLY A 4 6.90 -25.95 -4.18
N HIS A 5 6.52 -24.95 -3.38
CA HIS A 5 5.28 -24.20 -3.53
C HIS A 5 5.54 -22.73 -3.83
N ARG A 6 5.94 -21.96 -2.81
CA ARG A 6 6.12 -20.52 -2.94
C ARG A 6 7.18 -19.98 -1.97
N SER A 7 7.93 -19.00 -2.45
CA SER A 7 8.91 -18.24 -1.69
C SER A 7 8.72 -16.76 -1.88
N LYS A 8 8.97 -16.00 -0.82
CA LYS A 8 9.13 -14.56 -0.87
C LYS A 8 10.56 -14.21 -0.49
N VAL A 9 11.15 -13.29 -1.22
CA VAL A 9 12.52 -12.81 -1.01
C VAL A 9 12.50 -11.29 -1.06
N ALA A 10 12.99 -10.66 0.01
CA ALA A 10 13.17 -9.22 0.07
C ALA A 10 14.56 -8.84 -0.43
N VAL A 11 14.64 -7.81 -1.28
CA VAL A 11 15.90 -7.33 -1.87
C VAL A 11 16.04 -5.84 -1.67
N LEU A 12 17.28 -5.38 -1.46
CA LEU A 12 17.64 -3.97 -1.32
C LEU A 12 18.82 -3.68 -2.25
N ALA A 13 18.79 -2.52 -2.91
CA ALA A 13 19.94 -2.02 -3.64
C ALA A 13 20.89 -1.29 -2.67
N THR A 14 22.16 -1.67 -2.67
CA THR A 14 23.21 -0.95 -1.93
C THR A 14 23.73 0.27 -2.69
N VAL A 15 23.47 0.33 -4.00
CA VAL A 15 23.89 1.41 -4.88
C VAL A 15 22.69 2.31 -5.17
N PRO A 16 22.80 3.63 -4.95
CA PRO A 16 21.74 4.58 -5.27
C PRO A 16 21.37 4.55 -6.76
N GLY A 17 20.07 4.67 -7.06
CA GLY A 17 19.55 4.68 -8.44
C GLY A 17 19.48 3.31 -9.12
N LEU A 18 19.87 2.22 -8.44
CA LEU A 18 19.71 0.86 -8.94
C LEU A 18 18.37 0.28 -8.49
N ASP A 19 17.56 -0.21 -9.43
CA ASP A 19 16.36 -1.00 -9.12
C ASP A 19 16.77 -2.42 -8.65
N ALA A 20 16.57 -2.69 -7.36
CA ALA A 20 16.88 -3.99 -6.75
C ALA A 20 16.02 -5.12 -7.33
N VAL A 21 14.72 -4.88 -7.49
CA VAL A 21 13.76 -5.91 -7.91
C VAL A 21 13.98 -6.24 -9.38
N GLY A 22 14.05 -5.23 -10.26
CA GLY A 22 14.35 -5.43 -11.68
C GLY A 22 15.72 -6.08 -11.93
N SER A 23 16.71 -5.77 -11.08
CA SER A 23 18.02 -6.42 -11.11
C SER A 23 17.97 -7.91 -10.72
N CYS A 24 17.05 -8.33 -9.86
CA CYS A 24 16.87 -9.76 -9.55
C CYS A 24 16.00 -10.48 -10.58
N VAL A 25 14.97 -9.80 -11.11
CA VAL A 25 14.00 -10.37 -12.06
C VAL A 25 14.63 -10.56 -13.45
N GLY A 26 15.41 -9.58 -13.92
CA GLY A 26 15.99 -9.60 -15.26
C GLY A 26 15.01 -9.24 -16.38
N LEU A 27 15.55 -9.14 -17.60
CA LEU A 27 14.77 -8.77 -18.78
C LEU A 27 13.60 -9.74 -18.95
N ARG A 28 12.36 -9.24 -18.88
CA ARG A 28 11.13 -10.05 -18.93
C ARG A 28 11.10 -11.23 -17.93
N GLY A 29 11.78 -11.10 -16.80
CA GLY A 29 11.81 -12.16 -15.78
C GLY A 29 12.77 -13.31 -16.06
N LEU A 30 13.65 -13.23 -17.06
CA LEU A 30 14.48 -14.36 -17.48
C LEU A 30 15.35 -14.92 -16.34
N ARG A 31 15.88 -14.07 -15.45
CA ARG A 31 16.73 -14.51 -14.33
C ARG A 31 15.90 -15.26 -13.29
N ILE A 32 14.76 -14.71 -12.89
CA ILE A 32 13.91 -15.35 -11.87
C ILE A 32 13.26 -16.63 -12.41
N GLN A 33 12.88 -16.67 -13.69
CA GLN A 33 12.31 -17.86 -14.32
C GLN A 33 13.30 -19.03 -14.36
N ASN A 34 14.59 -18.77 -14.58
CA ASN A 34 15.62 -19.81 -14.50
C ASN A 34 15.68 -20.45 -13.11
N ILE A 35 15.57 -19.64 -12.05
CA ILE A 35 15.55 -20.14 -10.66
C ILE A 35 14.26 -20.91 -10.38
N VAL A 36 13.11 -20.42 -10.84
CA VAL A 36 11.82 -21.12 -10.72
C VAL A 36 11.88 -22.50 -11.39
N ASN A 37 12.49 -22.59 -12.57
CA ASN A 37 12.66 -23.86 -13.29
C ASN A 37 13.59 -24.83 -12.55
N GLU A 38 14.70 -24.32 -11.98
CA GLU A 38 15.63 -25.14 -11.18
C GLU A 38 14.97 -25.65 -9.88
N LEU A 39 14.03 -24.88 -9.32
CA LEU A 39 13.25 -25.25 -8.14
C LEU A 39 11.97 -26.02 -8.48
N SER A 40 11.91 -26.70 -9.62
CA SER A 40 10.78 -27.53 -10.06
C SER A 40 9.43 -26.80 -10.07
N GLY A 41 9.43 -25.50 -10.41
CA GLY A 41 8.22 -24.67 -10.52
C GLY A 41 7.80 -23.95 -9.24
N GLU A 42 8.62 -23.94 -8.18
CA GLU A 42 8.39 -23.13 -6.97
C GLU A 42 8.18 -21.65 -7.36
N LYS A 43 7.04 -21.05 -6.99
CA LYS A 43 6.73 -19.64 -7.31
C LYS A 43 7.59 -18.72 -6.43
N ILE A 44 8.26 -17.74 -7.01
CA ILE A 44 9.12 -16.82 -6.26
C ILE A 44 8.62 -15.39 -6.45
N ASP A 45 8.27 -14.75 -5.35
CA ASP A 45 7.99 -13.32 -5.31
C ASP A 45 9.26 -12.59 -4.84
N VAL A 46 9.75 -11.69 -5.67
CA VAL A 46 10.82 -10.76 -5.31
C VAL A 46 10.15 -9.45 -4.92
N VAL A 47 10.40 -8.99 -3.70
CA VAL A 47 9.81 -7.76 -3.14
C VAL A 47 10.92 -6.81 -2.71
N GLU A 48 10.65 -5.51 -2.80
CA GLU A 48 11.59 -4.49 -2.33
C GLU A 48 11.57 -4.42 -0.81
N TRP A 49 12.74 -4.53 -0.19
CA TRP A 49 12.93 -4.26 1.22
C TRP A 49 12.89 -2.76 1.49
N ASN A 50 12.27 -2.35 2.59
CA ASN A 50 12.21 -0.95 3.00
C ASN A 50 12.51 -0.83 4.49
N GLU A 51 13.19 0.26 4.88
CA GLU A 51 13.47 0.59 6.28
C GLU A 51 12.18 0.87 7.07
N THR A 52 11.20 1.49 6.39
CA THR A 52 9.89 1.76 6.95
C THR A 52 9.07 0.47 6.96
N VAL A 53 8.79 -0.04 8.16
CA VAL A 53 8.07 -1.30 8.38
C VAL A 53 6.73 -1.33 7.64
N GLY A 54 5.95 -0.24 7.66
CA GLY A 54 4.67 -0.17 6.96
C GLY A 54 4.80 -0.42 5.46
N SER A 55 5.77 0.25 4.82
CA SER A 55 6.09 0.05 3.40
C SER A 55 6.63 -1.36 3.13
N TYR A 56 7.46 -1.89 4.03
CA TYR A 56 8.01 -3.23 3.88
C TYR A 56 6.93 -4.33 3.98
N ILE A 57 5.99 -4.21 4.91
CA ILE A 57 4.84 -5.12 5.05
C ILE A 57 3.92 -5.02 3.82
N SER A 58 3.66 -3.80 3.34
CA SER A 58 2.89 -3.58 2.11
C SER A 58 3.55 -4.30 0.91
N ASN A 59 4.86 -4.10 0.72
CA ASN A 59 5.63 -4.77 -0.34
C ASN A 59 5.61 -6.29 -0.19
N ALA A 60 5.69 -6.82 1.03
CA ALA A 60 5.69 -8.25 1.30
C ALA A 60 4.36 -8.94 0.92
N LEU A 61 3.23 -8.22 0.95
CA LEU A 61 1.92 -8.75 0.56
C LEU A 61 1.67 -8.76 -0.96
N SER A 62 2.57 -8.16 -1.74
CA SER A 62 2.56 -8.23 -3.21
C SER A 62 2.35 -9.68 -3.69
N PRO A 63 1.39 -9.94 -4.60
CA PRO A 63 0.77 -9.00 -5.55
C PRO A 63 -0.46 -8.22 -5.07
N ALA A 64 -0.93 -8.43 -3.84
CA ALA A 64 -2.10 -7.69 -3.33
C ALA A 64 -1.75 -6.22 -3.07
N LYS A 65 -2.66 -5.31 -3.45
CA LYS A 65 -2.53 -3.88 -3.15
C LYS A 65 -3.07 -3.60 -1.75
N VAL A 66 -2.24 -2.98 -0.94
CA VAL A 66 -2.56 -2.58 0.43
C VAL A 66 -3.00 -1.12 0.44
N GLN A 67 -4.07 -0.81 1.17
CA GLN A 67 -4.57 0.56 1.35
C GLN A 67 -3.90 1.24 2.54
N ALA A 68 -3.86 0.54 3.68
CA ALA A 68 -3.31 1.06 4.92
C ALA A 68 -2.66 -0.05 5.74
N VAL A 69 -1.64 0.33 6.52
CA VAL A 69 -0.98 -0.55 7.49
C VAL A 69 -0.98 0.15 8.84
N LEU A 70 -1.66 -0.43 9.81
CA LEU A 70 -1.66 -0.01 11.19
C LEU A 70 -0.68 -0.89 11.95
N LEU A 71 0.39 -0.29 12.44
CA LEU A 71 1.37 -0.98 13.28
C LEU A 71 0.95 -0.84 14.75
N ASP A 72 1.06 -1.96 15.46
CA ASP A 72 0.94 -2.09 16.90
C ASP A 72 2.20 -2.82 17.41
N ASP A 73 3.08 -2.04 18.06
CA ASP A 73 4.33 -2.50 18.66
C ASP A 73 4.30 -2.50 20.19
N ASP A 74 3.13 -2.28 20.81
CA ASP A 74 2.97 -2.20 22.27
C ASP A 74 3.07 -3.59 22.93
N GLY A 75 2.83 -4.66 22.17
CA GLY A 75 2.84 -6.05 22.65
C GLY A 75 4.19 -6.77 22.54
N ALA A 76 4.31 -7.89 23.28
CA ALA A 76 5.44 -8.83 23.14
C ALA A 76 5.56 -9.44 21.72
N ILE A 77 4.44 -9.46 20.98
CA ILE A 77 4.38 -9.88 19.58
C ILE A 77 3.95 -8.67 18.76
N LYS A 78 4.83 -8.22 17.87
CA LYS A 78 4.57 -7.10 16.95
C LYS A 78 3.47 -7.49 15.97
N THR A 79 2.40 -6.70 15.92
CA THR A 79 1.22 -6.97 15.09
C THR A 79 0.99 -5.83 14.12
N ALA A 80 0.65 -6.18 12.88
CA ALA A 80 0.33 -5.23 11.82
C ALA A 80 -1.06 -5.58 11.28
N THR A 81 -2.00 -4.65 11.44
CA THR A 81 -3.32 -4.74 10.83
C THR A 81 -3.27 -4.07 9.47
N VAL A 82 -3.57 -4.83 8.42
CA VAL A 82 -3.45 -4.40 7.04
C VAL A 82 -4.83 -4.35 6.42
N VAL A 83 -5.20 -3.20 5.88
CA VAL A 83 -6.47 -3.01 5.17
C VAL A 83 -6.23 -3.18 3.68
N VAL A 84 -7.02 -4.05 3.06
CA VAL A 84 -6.99 -4.33 1.62
C VAL A 84 -8.38 -4.12 1.01
N PRO A 85 -8.50 -3.83 -0.29
CA PRO A 85 -9.81 -3.76 -0.95
C PRO A 85 -10.52 -5.11 -0.86
N ASP A 86 -11.86 -5.13 -0.70
CA ASP A 86 -12.61 -6.39 -0.51
C ASP A 86 -12.37 -7.40 -1.63
N ARG A 87 -12.26 -6.91 -2.87
CA ARG A 87 -11.99 -7.72 -4.07
C ARG A 87 -10.64 -8.45 -4.02
N GLN A 88 -9.70 -7.96 -3.22
CA GLN A 88 -8.35 -8.49 -3.09
C GLN A 88 -8.09 -9.21 -1.76
N LEU A 89 -9.08 -9.30 -0.86
CA LEU A 89 -8.93 -9.98 0.43
C LEU A 89 -8.42 -11.42 0.28
N SER A 90 -9.06 -12.18 -0.61
CA SER A 90 -8.67 -13.56 -0.91
C SER A 90 -7.25 -13.66 -1.50
N LEU A 91 -6.85 -12.71 -2.35
CA LEU A 91 -5.50 -12.66 -2.91
C LEU A 91 -4.45 -12.32 -1.84
N ALA A 92 -4.77 -11.38 -0.95
CA ALA A 92 -3.89 -10.94 0.13
C ALA A 92 -3.63 -12.07 1.13
N ILE A 93 -4.67 -12.83 1.50
CA ILE A 93 -4.56 -14.03 2.34
C ILE A 93 -3.80 -15.13 1.57
N GLY A 94 -4.18 -15.36 0.32
CA GLY A 94 -3.66 -16.42 -0.54
C GLY A 94 -4.26 -17.80 -0.21
N LYS A 95 -3.99 -18.78 -1.07
CA LYS A 95 -4.44 -20.17 -0.86
C LYS A 95 -3.94 -20.69 0.49
N GLU A 96 -4.87 -21.14 1.35
CA GLU A 96 -4.55 -21.62 2.70
C GLU A 96 -3.76 -20.60 3.55
N GLY A 97 -3.92 -19.30 3.28
CA GLY A 97 -3.18 -18.25 3.99
C GLY A 97 -1.69 -18.18 3.63
N GLN A 98 -1.25 -18.85 2.56
CA GLN A 98 0.17 -18.94 2.19
C GLN A 98 0.80 -17.56 1.97
N ASN A 99 0.10 -16.62 1.34
CA ASN A 99 0.68 -15.30 1.05
C ASN A 99 0.93 -14.52 2.34
N ALA A 100 -0.09 -14.45 3.20
CA ALA A 100 -0.01 -13.80 4.51
C ALA A 100 1.06 -14.45 5.41
N ARG A 101 1.13 -15.78 5.45
CA ARG A 101 2.11 -16.53 6.25
C ARG A 101 3.55 -16.29 5.78
N LEU A 102 3.77 -16.28 4.46
CA LEU A 102 5.08 -15.99 3.90
C LEU A 102 5.49 -14.54 4.14
N ALA A 103 4.56 -13.58 4.03
CA ALA A 103 4.81 -12.18 4.35
C ALA A 103 5.15 -11.99 5.83
N ALA A 104 4.39 -12.61 6.74
CA ALA A 104 4.64 -12.58 8.18
C ALA A 104 6.01 -13.18 8.54
N LYS A 105 6.39 -14.28 7.90
CA LYS A 105 7.72 -14.90 8.08
C LYS A 105 8.84 -14.03 7.52
N LEU A 106 8.58 -13.27 6.46
CA LEU A 106 9.56 -12.40 5.80
C LEU A 106 9.81 -11.10 6.59
N THR A 107 8.75 -10.51 7.15
CA THR A 107 8.84 -9.26 7.91
C THR A 107 9.14 -9.49 9.39
N GLY A 108 8.79 -10.67 9.93
CA GLY A 108 8.85 -10.96 11.36
C GLY A 108 7.69 -10.37 12.16
N TRP A 109 6.64 -9.89 11.48
CA TRP A 109 5.44 -9.33 12.10
C TRP A 109 4.27 -10.30 11.97
N ARG A 110 3.40 -10.32 12.98
CA ARG A 110 2.08 -10.93 12.82
C ARG A 110 1.25 -10.01 11.94
N ILE A 111 0.75 -10.54 10.81
CA ILE A 111 -0.04 -9.77 9.86
C ILE A 111 -1.50 -10.20 9.99
N ASP A 112 -2.37 -9.28 10.36
CA ASP A 112 -3.82 -9.43 10.32
C ASP A 112 -4.34 -8.67 9.10
N ILE A 113 -5.15 -9.32 8.26
CA ILE A 113 -5.61 -8.74 6.99
C ILE A 113 -7.11 -8.53 7.09
N LYS A 114 -7.55 -7.28 6.95
CA LYS A 114 -8.95 -6.88 6.99
C LYS A 114 -9.39 -6.29 5.66
N SER A 115 -10.65 -6.49 5.33
CA SER A 115 -11.25 -5.86 4.17
C SER A 115 -11.59 -4.39 4.46
N ASP A 116 -11.78 -3.59 3.41
CA ASP A 116 -12.24 -2.19 3.50
C ASP A 116 -13.60 -2.07 4.21
N SER A 117 -14.48 -3.04 3.98
CA SER A 117 -15.77 -3.10 4.68
C SER A 117 -15.61 -3.45 6.16
N GLU A 118 -14.78 -4.43 6.49
CA GLU A 118 -14.50 -4.83 7.88
C GLU A 118 -13.81 -3.69 8.67
N SER A 119 -12.88 -2.97 8.05
CA SER A 119 -12.21 -1.84 8.69
C SER A 119 -13.17 -0.71 9.06
N ARG A 120 -14.18 -0.48 8.22
CA ARG A 120 -15.25 0.49 8.46
C ARG A 120 -16.13 0.10 9.64
N GLU A 121 -16.55 -1.15 9.70
CA GLU A 121 -17.40 -1.66 10.77
C GLU A 121 -16.70 -1.57 12.14
N GLU A 122 -15.39 -1.81 12.17
CA GLU A 122 -14.58 -1.68 13.38
C GLU A 122 -14.15 -0.24 13.70
N GLY A 123 -14.50 0.74 12.86
CA GLY A 123 -14.12 2.14 13.04
C GLY A 123 -12.63 2.44 12.85
N LEU A 124 -11.89 1.52 12.23
CA LEU A 124 -10.45 1.69 11.95
C LEU A 124 -10.20 2.83 10.95
N ASP A 125 -11.19 3.17 10.12
CA ASP A 125 -11.11 4.29 9.17
C ASP A 125 -10.77 5.62 9.85
N GLN A 126 -11.32 5.89 11.05
CA GLN A 126 -11.01 7.10 11.81
C GLN A 126 -9.55 7.08 12.29
N VAL A 127 -9.09 5.94 12.81
CA VAL A 127 -7.71 5.77 13.28
C VAL A 127 -6.72 5.91 12.12
N ILE A 128 -7.05 5.38 10.95
CA ILE A 128 -6.24 5.51 9.74
C ILE A 128 -6.19 6.98 9.31
N ALA A 129 -7.32 7.68 9.29
CA ALA A 129 -7.39 9.09 8.93
C ALA A 129 -6.56 9.96 9.89
N ASP A 130 -6.71 9.75 11.20
CA ASP A 130 -5.98 10.51 12.22
C ASP A 130 -4.47 10.26 12.14
N ARG A 131 -4.05 9.00 11.98
CA ARG A 131 -2.63 8.64 11.81
C ARG A 131 -2.07 9.20 10.50
N ALA A 132 -2.84 9.19 9.42
CA ALA A 132 -2.42 9.77 8.14
C ALA A 132 -2.26 11.29 8.25
N GLN A 133 -3.18 11.98 8.93
CA GLN A 133 -3.08 13.43 9.19
C GLN A 133 -1.86 13.75 10.05
N ALA A 134 -1.64 13.00 11.14
CA ALA A 134 -0.47 13.18 12.00
C ALA A 134 0.85 12.96 11.24
N ALA A 135 0.92 11.94 10.39
CA ALA A 135 2.09 11.68 9.55
C ALA A 135 2.31 12.80 8.52
N ALA A 136 1.25 13.32 7.92
CA ALA A 136 1.33 14.45 6.98
C ALA A 136 1.83 15.72 7.66
N ILE A 137 1.30 16.05 8.84
CA ILE A 137 1.75 17.20 9.64
C ILE A 137 3.24 17.06 9.97
N LYS A 138 3.65 15.91 10.49
CA LYS A 138 5.07 15.64 10.79
C LYS A 138 5.97 15.79 9.56
N ALA A 139 5.54 15.29 8.41
CA ALA A 139 6.29 15.44 7.17
C ALA A 139 6.42 16.91 6.74
N THR A 140 5.36 17.72 6.91
CA THR A 140 5.42 19.16 6.64
C THR A 140 6.34 19.89 7.61
N GLU A 141 6.34 19.52 8.89
CA GLU A 141 7.26 20.06 9.89
C GLU A 141 8.71 19.72 9.56
N ASP A 142 9.01 18.48 9.17
CA ASP A 142 10.36 18.06 8.77
C ASP A 142 10.85 18.79 7.51
N LEU A 143 9.96 19.05 6.54
CA LEU A 143 10.27 19.84 5.35
C LEU A 143 10.52 21.30 5.70
N LEU A 144 9.70 21.89 6.58
CA LEU A 144 9.87 23.25 7.04
C LEU A 144 11.20 23.42 7.81
N ALA A 145 11.55 22.46 8.66
CA ALA A 145 12.82 22.43 9.38
C ALA A 145 14.03 22.28 8.43
N LYS A 146 13.89 21.50 7.35
CA LYS A 146 14.92 21.43 6.29
C LYS A 146 15.05 22.76 5.54
N ALA A 147 13.93 23.41 5.19
CA ALA A 147 13.93 24.71 4.53
C ALA A 147 14.55 25.80 5.42
N GLU A 148 14.20 25.84 6.71
CA GLU A 148 14.80 26.75 7.68
C GLU A 148 16.30 26.52 7.83
N ARG A 149 16.76 25.25 7.83
CA ARG A 149 18.19 24.92 7.85
C ARG A 149 18.92 25.46 6.63
N ILE A 150 18.32 25.36 5.44
CA ILE A 150 18.90 25.89 4.19
C ILE A 150 18.97 27.42 4.23
N LEU A 151 17.94 28.09 4.76
CA LEU A 151 17.93 29.56 4.90
C LEU A 151 18.90 30.07 5.96
N ARG A 152 19.14 29.30 7.03
CA ARG A 152 20.11 29.64 8.09
C ARG A 152 21.53 29.20 7.78
N SER A 153 21.73 28.22 6.90
CA SER A 153 23.02 28.05 6.25
C SER A 153 23.15 29.19 5.24
N GLU A 154 23.42 30.38 5.77
CA GLU A 154 24.05 31.45 5.03
C GLU A 154 25.25 30.82 4.30
N ASP A 155 25.14 30.62 3.00
CA ASP A 155 26.33 30.79 2.17
C ASP A 155 26.71 32.25 2.45
N ASP A 156 27.72 32.46 3.29
CA ASP A 156 28.33 33.75 3.67
C ASP A 156 28.92 34.52 2.45
N GLY A 157 28.41 34.27 1.25
CA GLY A 157 28.84 34.83 -0.01
C GLY A 157 27.74 34.97 -1.06
N VAL A 158 26.47 34.57 -0.80
CA VAL A 158 25.39 34.84 -1.79
C VAL A 158 25.14 36.34 -1.88
N GLU A 159 25.12 37.02 -0.74
CA GLU A 159 24.87 38.46 -0.67
C GLU A 159 26.05 39.25 -1.26
N ASP A 160 27.29 38.84 -1.00
CA ASP A 160 28.50 39.42 -1.61
C ASP A 160 28.60 39.14 -3.12
N ARG A 161 28.20 37.95 -3.59
CA ARG A 161 28.15 37.63 -5.03
C ARG A 161 27.05 38.38 -5.76
N LEU A 162 25.90 38.58 -5.13
CA LEU A 162 24.81 39.41 -5.66
C LEU A 162 25.23 40.89 -5.74
N LEU A 163 25.95 41.39 -4.73
CA LEU A 163 26.50 42.75 -4.72
C LEU A 163 27.59 42.93 -5.80
N GLN A 164 28.49 41.96 -5.97
CA GLN A 164 29.49 41.96 -7.04
C GLN A 164 28.85 41.89 -8.44
N ALA A 165 27.83 41.05 -8.63
CA ALA A 165 27.12 40.96 -9.90
C ALA A 165 26.36 42.26 -10.23
N ALA A 166 25.72 42.89 -9.22
CA ALA A 166 25.06 44.18 -9.38
C ALA A 166 26.06 45.31 -9.68
N GLN A 167 27.25 45.29 -9.10
CA GLN A 167 28.33 46.23 -9.40
C GLN A 167 28.89 46.03 -10.82
N ALA A 168 29.15 44.79 -11.24
CA ALA A 168 29.64 44.47 -12.58
C ALA A 168 28.66 44.89 -13.70
N LEU A 169 27.34 44.73 -13.46
CA LEU A 169 26.30 45.22 -14.38
C LEU A 169 26.25 46.76 -14.46
N ARG A 170 26.56 47.46 -13.36
CA ARG A 170 26.58 48.92 -13.30
C ARG A 170 27.80 49.52 -14.00
N ASP A 171 28.95 48.83 -13.93
CA ASP A 171 30.21 49.28 -14.51
C ASP A 171 30.39 48.87 -15.98
N GLY A 172 29.42 48.15 -16.56
CA GLY A 172 29.30 47.93 -18.00
C GLY A 172 30.30 46.95 -18.60
N ASP A 173 30.90 46.07 -17.80
CA ASP A 173 31.82 45.03 -18.26
C ASP A 173 31.28 43.63 -17.95
N PRO A 174 30.49 43.03 -18.87
CA PRO A 174 29.80 41.77 -18.63
C PRO A 174 30.71 40.53 -18.70
N MET A 175 32.03 40.68 -18.84
CA MET A 175 32.97 39.57 -19.05
C MET A 175 33.82 39.17 -17.83
N ALA A 176 33.65 39.80 -16.66
CA ALA A 176 34.47 39.50 -15.48
C ALA A 176 33.78 38.65 -14.40
N VAL A 177 32.55 38.17 -14.63
CA VAL A 177 31.85 37.29 -13.67
C VAL A 177 31.73 35.91 -14.29
N GLU A 178 32.55 34.95 -13.85
CA GLU A 178 32.27 33.53 -14.10
C GLU A 178 30.89 33.23 -13.50
N ALA A 179 29.97 32.81 -14.36
CA ALA A 179 28.64 32.40 -13.94
C ALA A 179 28.80 31.32 -12.85
N PRO A 180 28.16 31.46 -11.68
CA PRO A 180 28.21 30.40 -10.70
C PRO A 180 27.55 29.16 -11.30
N GLU A 181 28.30 28.05 -11.36
CA GLU A 181 27.76 26.72 -11.71
C GLU A 181 26.79 26.29 -10.61
N ILE A 182 25.58 26.83 -10.63
CA ILE A 182 24.48 26.39 -9.79
C ILE A 182 23.47 25.73 -10.72
N LEU A 183 23.41 24.40 -10.59
CA LEU A 183 22.39 23.49 -11.10
C LEU A 183 22.43 23.23 -12.61
N SER A 184 23.38 22.39 -13.04
CA SER A 184 23.14 21.46 -14.15
C SER A 184 22.15 20.36 -13.71
N GLY A 185 20.89 20.74 -13.55
CA GLY A 185 19.78 19.81 -13.42
C GLY A 185 18.67 20.33 -14.31
N ASP A 186 18.32 19.56 -15.34
CA ASP A 186 17.23 19.86 -16.26
C ASP A 186 15.89 19.97 -15.49
N PHE A 187 15.57 21.14 -14.98
CA PHE A 187 14.23 21.45 -14.49
C PHE A 187 13.45 22.07 -15.63
N LYS A 188 12.43 21.33 -16.10
CA LYS A 188 11.42 21.86 -17.03
C LYS A 188 10.79 23.12 -16.44
N SER A 189 10.57 24.10 -17.30
CA SER A 189 9.91 25.35 -16.90
C SER A 189 8.49 25.06 -16.37
N PHE A 190 7.99 25.92 -15.48
CA PHE A 190 6.63 25.79 -14.93
C PHE A 190 5.55 25.81 -16.04
N GLU A 191 5.82 26.51 -17.14
CA GLU A 191 4.96 26.51 -18.34
C GLU A 191 5.03 25.19 -19.12
N GLU A 192 6.19 24.52 -19.18
CA GLU A 192 6.31 23.17 -19.79
C GLU A 192 5.61 22.08 -18.95
N LEU A 193 5.66 22.18 -17.62
CA LEU A 193 4.95 21.25 -16.74
C LEU A 193 3.43 21.40 -16.87
N LEU A 194 2.92 22.62 -17.05
CA LEU A 194 1.51 22.88 -17.31
C LEU A 194 1.08 22.38 -18.70
N ALA A 195 1.94 22.51 -19.72
CA ALA A 195 1.67 21.96 -21.05
C ALA A 195 1.63 20.41 -21.05
N GLU A 196 2.51 19.74 -20.29
CA GLU A 196 2.56 18.28 -20.20
C GLU A 196 1.40 17.68 -19.37
N VAL A 197 0.76 18.47 -18.50
CA VAL A 197 -0.48 18.10 -17.80
C VAL A 197 -1.73 18.44 -18.62
N ALA A 198 -1.69 19.53 -19.39
CA ALA A 198 -2.78 19.92 -20.29
C ALA A 198 -2.93 18.96 -21.49
N ASP A 199 -1.83 18.36 -21.96
CA ASP A 199 -1.85 17.29 -22.98
C ASP A 199 -2.21 15.90 -22.40
N ARG A 200 -2.52 15.81 -21.10
CA ARG A 200 -3.10 14.61 -20.46
C ARG A 200 -4.57 14.83 -20.12
N GLU A 201 -5.38 15.12 -21.14
CA GLU A 201 -6.73 14.55 -21.16
C GLU A 201 -6.70 13.30 -22.05
N GLU A 202 -7.20 12.20 -21.48
CA GLU A 202 -7.14 10.80 -21.96
C GLU A 202 -5.85 10.02 -21.66
N GLY A 203 -5.69 9.64 -20.38
CA GLY A 203 -5.00 8.38 -20.05
C GLY A 203 -5.78 7.17 -20.60
N PRO A 204 -5.13 6.01 -20.82
CA PRO A 204 -5.78 4.86 -21.42
C PRO A 204 -6.81 4.28 -20.45
N GLY A 205 -8.08 4.45 -20.81
CA GLY A 205 -9.13 3.53 -20.42
C GLY A 205 -8.77 2.13 -20.90
N ILE A 206 -9.05 1.15 -20.05
CA ILE A 206 -8.96 -0.28 -20.32
C ILE A 206 -9.79 -0.58 -21.58
N GLY A 207 -9.10 -0.78 -22.70
CA GLY A 207 -9.66 -1.19 -23.98
C GLY A 207 -9.54 -2.71 -24.14
N ASP A 208 -10.72 -3.31 -24.20
CA ASP A 208 -11.08 -4.65 -24.62
C ASP A 208 -10.10 -5.36 -25.57
N ALA A 209 -9.78 -6.62 -25.24
CA ALA A 209 -9.06 -7.50 -26.13
C ALA A 209 -10.02 -7.97 -27.24
N THR A 210 -9.95 -7.34 -28.41
CA THR A 210 -10.58 -7.87 -29.63
C THR A 210 -9.51 -8.25 -30.65
N PHE A 211 -9.60 -9.51 -31.06
CA PHE A 211 -8.81 -10.19 -32.07
C PHE A 211 -9.07 -9.58 -33.45
N GLU A 212 -8.03 -9.36 -34.25
CA GLU A 212 -8.20 -9.10 -35.68
C GLU A 212 -8.56 -10.41 -36.40
N THR A 213 -9.69 -10.42 -37.11
CA THR A 213 -10.03 -11.41 -38.13
C THR A 213 -10.04 -10.73 -39.49
N GLU A 214 -9.28 -11.30 -40.42
CA GLU A 214 -9.27 -10.98 -41.84
C GLU A 214 -10.65 -11.10 -42.50
N GLU A 215 -10.82 -10.30 -43.55
CA GLU A 215 -11.97 -10.17 -44.41
C GLU A 215 -12.50 -11.51 -44.96
N LEU A 216 -13.82 -11.71 -44.87
CA LEU A 216 -14.59 -12.46 -45.86
C LEU A 216 -15.91 -11.74 -46.14
N GLN A 217 -16.02 -11.24 -47.38
CA GLN A 217 -17.22 -10.72 -47.99
C GLN A 217 -18.30 -11.82 -48.07
N GLY A 218 -19.53 -11.50 -47.66
CA GLY A 218 -20.70 -12.26 -48.09
C GLY A 218 -21.88 -12.29 -47.11
N ALA A 219 -22.96 -11.64 -47.54
CA ALA A 219 -24.37 -12.00 -47.28
C ALA A 219 -25.09 -11.52 -46.00
N GLN A 220 -26.07 -10.64 -46.29
CA GLN A 220 -27.46 -10.63 -45.80
C GLN A 220 -27.82 -9.98 -44.45
N GLN A 221 -28.78 -9.04 -44.59
CA GLN A 221 -29.62 -8.45 -43.56
C GLN A 221 -30.33 -9.49 -42.69
N SER A 222 -30.32 -9.30 -41.37
CA SER A 222 -31.45 -9.68 -40.51
C SER A 222 -31.40 -8.91 -39.18
N ALA A 223 -32.59 -8.68 -38.63
CA ALA A 223 -32.91 -7.76 -37.55
C ALA A 223 -32.28 -8.12 -36.19
N ALA A 224 -32.09 -7.11 -35.35
CA ALA A 224 -31.68 -7.25 -33.96
C ALA A 224 -32.71 -8.09 -33.17
N PRO A 225 -32.27 -9.05 -32.33
CA PRO A 225 -33.19 -9.81 -31.49
C PRO A 225 -33.65 -8.96 -30.30
N GLU A 226 -34.97 -8.81 -30.16
CA GLU A 226 -35.60 -8.28 -28.95
C GLU A 226 -35.39 -9.24 -27.78
N TRP A 227 -34.94 -8.70 -26.65
CA TRP A 227 -34.82 -9.42 -25.39
C TRP A 227 -36.17 -9.36 -24.65
N PRO A 228 -36.66 -10.47 -24.07
CA PRO A 228 -37.92 -10.45 -23.34
C PRO A 228 -37.76 -9.75 -21.99
N ASP A 229 -38.67 -8.83 -21.68
CA ASP A 229 -38.74 -8.14 -20.40
C ASP A 229 -39.03 -9.11 -19.24
N LEU A 230 -38.23 -9.00 -18.18
CA LEU A 230 -38.44 -9.72 -16.92
C LEU A 230 -39.59 -9.06 -16.14
N PRO A 231 -40.52 -9.85 -15.55
CA PRO A 231 -41.59 -9.28 -14.74
C PRO A 231 -41.03 -8.72 -13.42
N GLU A 232 -41.42 -7.48 -13.11
CA GLU A 232 -41.21 -6.86 -11.80
C GLU A 232 -42.15 -7.51 -10.78
N GLU A 233 -41.62 -8.35 -9.88
CA GLU A 233 -42.29 -8.70 -8.63
C GLU A 233 -41.69 -7.88 -7.49
N GLU A 234 -42.49 -6.98 -6.92
CA GLU A 234 -42.19 -6.27 -5.68
C GLU A 234 -42.17 -7.25 -4.49
N PRO A 235 -41.19 -7.16 -3.57
CA PRO A 235 -41.18 -8.03 -2.40
C PRO A 235 -42.29 -7.62 -1.42
N ALA A 236 -43.33 -8.45 -1.32
CA ALA A 236 -44.36 -8.32 -0.30
C ALA A 236 -43.76 -8.51 1.11
N LEU A 237 -43.86 -7.48 1.95
CA LEU A 237 -43.58 -7.56 3.38
C LEU A 237 -44.57 -8.54 4.05
N PRO A 238 -44.12 -9.48 4.90
CA PRO A 238 -45.05 -10.37 5.60
C PRO A 238 -45.78 -9.61 6.71
N SER A 239 -47.12 -9.60 6.62
CA SER A 239 -48.03 -9.08 7.63
C SER A 239 -48.19 -10.04 8.82
N GLU A 240 -48.35 -9.45 10.00
CA GLU A 240 -48.68 -10.09 11.27
C GLU A 240 -49.93 -11.00 11.18
N ALA A 241 -49.80 -12.27 11.60
CA ALA A 241 -50.56 -12.85 12.73
C ALA A 241 -50.50 -14.39 12.76
N ALA A 242 -50.27 -14.88 13.99
CA ALA A 242 -50.74 -16.13 14.58
C ALA A 242 -50.08 -17.46 14.16
N PHE A 243 -49.12 -17.92 14.96
CA PHE A 243 -49.06 -19.32 15.42
C PHE A 243 -48.51 -19.41 16.85
N SER A 244 -49.45 -19.70 17.77
CA SER A 244 -49.37 -20.49 19.01
C SER A 244 -48.14 -20.41 19.92
N GLU A 245 -48.42 -20.01 21.17
CA GLU A 245 -47.65 -20.22 22.39
C GLU A 245 -47.28 -21.69 22.59
N GLU A 246 -45.99 -21.97 22.76
CA GLU A 246 -45.50 -23.14 23.48
C GLU A 246 -44.43 -22.65 24.46
N GLU A 247 -44.79 -22.57 25.74
CA GLU A 247 -43.90 -22.22 26.84
C GLU A 247 -42.82 -23.29 26.99
N VAL A 248 -41.56 -22.93 26.72
CA VAL A 248 -40.40 -23.68 27.23
C VAL A 248 -39.92 -22.98 28.49
N ALA A 249 -40.28 -23.54 29.64
CA ALA A 249 -39.75 -23.16 30.93
C ALA A 249 -38.23 -23.40 30.96
N VAL A 250 -37.44 -22.32 31.06
CA VAL A 250 -36.01 -22.38 31.36
C VAL A 250 -35.85 -22.07 32.84
N GLU A 251 -35.54 -23.10 33.63
CA GLU A 251 -35.16 -22.95 35.03
C GLU A 251 -33.84 -22.16 35.15
N PRO A 252 -33.75 -21.13 36.00
CA PRO A 252 -32.49 -20.43 36.23
C PRO A 252 -31.57 -21.27 37.13
N SER A 253 -30.37 -21.57 36.62
CA SER A 253 -29.28 -22.15 37.41
C SER A 253 -28.83 -21.16 38.50
N PRO A 254 -28.63 -21.59 39.76
CA PRO A 254 -28.32 -20.67 40.84
C PRO A 254 -26.84 -20.27 40.84
N LEU A 255 -26.62 -18.96 40.99
CA LEU A 255 -25.37 -18.33 41.39
C LEU A 255 -24.94 -18.88 42.76
N ALA A 256 -23.74 -19.45 42.82
CA ALA A 256 -23.07 -19.77 44.07
C ALA A 256 -22.13 -18.62 44.44
N ASP A 257 -22.57 -17.81 45.41
CA ASP A 257 -21.72 -17.05 46.31
C ASP A 257 -20.79 -18.01 47.06
N VAL A 258 -19.47 -17.78 47.01
CA VAL A 258 -18.58 -18.14 48.11
C VAL A 258 -17.63 -16.97 48.38
N SER A 259 -17.79 -16.48 49.59
CA SER A 259 -17.08 -15.44 50.31
C SER A 259 -15.57 -15.62 50.42
N MET A 260 -14.90 -14.48 50.60
CA MET A 260 -13.55 -14.29 51.08
C MET A 260 -13.17 -15.15 52.30
N THR A 261 -11.95 -15.72 52.29
CA THR A 261 -11.12 -15.87 53.50
C THR A 261 -9.63 -16.06 53.12
N THR A 262 -8.82 -15.05 53.51
CA THR A 262 -7.45 -15.07 54.10
C THR A 262 -6.34 -16.04 53.68
N GLN A 263 -5.14 -15.43 53.59
CA GLN A 263 -3.78 -15.91 53.92
C GLN A 263 -3.05 -16.82 52.90
N GLU A 264 -1.95 -16.37 52.28
CA GLU A 264 -0.57 -16.24 52.81
C GLU A 264 0.23 -17.52 52.55
N GLU A 265 1.13 -17.51 51.56
CA GLU A 265 2.51 -18.06 51.62
C GLU A 265 3.15 -18.10 50.21
N LEU A 266 4.30 -17.43 50.08
CA LEU A 266 5.28 -17.58 49.01
C LEU A 266 6.24 -18.72 49.40
N PRO A 267 6.75 -19.52 48.44
CA PRO A 267 8.04 -20.18 48.63
C PRO A 267 9.12 -19.64 47.70
N GLU A 268 10.11 -19.05 48.37
CA GLU A 268 11.56 -19.18 48.21
C GLU A 268 12.22 -19.18 46.81
N VAL A 269 13.00 -18.11 46.66
CA VAL A 269 14.25 -18.00 45.91
C VAL A 269 15.13 -19.23 46.12
N ILE A 270 15.49 -19.90 45.02
CA ILE A 270 16.68 -20.76 44.98
C ILE A 270 17.78 -19.97 44.24
N THR A 271 18.91 -19.90 44.94
CA THR A 271 20.23 -19.34 44.64
C THR A 271 20.74 -19.49 43.21
#